data_AF-A0A3C0YQR0-F1
#
_entry.id   AF-A0A3C0YQR0-F1
#
_cell.length_a   1.000
_cell.length_b   1.000
_cell.length_c   1.000
_cell.angle_alpha   90.00
_cell.angle_beta   90.00
_cell.angle_gamma   90.00
#
_symmetry.space_group_name_H-M   'P 1'
#
loop_
_entity.id
_entity.type
_entity.pdbx_description
1 polymer ?
#
loop_
_entity_poly.entity_id
_entity_poly.type
_entity_poly.pdbx_seq_one_letter_code
_entity_poly.pdbx_strand_id
1 'polypeptide(L)' 'MDKIINLKLPKMMVGQIIDGLRERQKVWLMTAEFMETGTTEEPCIIEECSNADEAKSIAAYYEEIINEIERQI' A
#
# COMPACT_ATOMS: atom_id res chain seq x y z
N MET A 1 9.22 21.49 6.94
CA MET A 1 8.30 21.60 5.78
C MET A 1 8.87 20.69 4.74
N ASP A 2 8.19 19.59 4.47
CA ASP A 2 8.71 18.59 3.54
C ASP A 2 8.72 19.12 2.12
N LYS A 3 9.66 18.60 1.32
CA LYS A 3 9.84 19.04 -0.07
C LYS A 3 8.72 18.46 -0.92
N ILE A 4 7.84 19.32 -1.43
CA ILE A 4 6.77 18.92 -2.36
C ILE A 4 7.37 18.71 -3.77
N ILE A 5 7.07 17.57 -4.38
CA ILE A 5 7.44 17.23 -5.77
C ILE A 5 6.17 17.25 -6.63
N ASN A 6 6.21 18.01 -7.73
CA ASN A 6 5.11 18.06 -8.71
C ASN A 6 5.40 17.10 -9.87
N LEU A 7 4.52 16.12 -10.08
CA LEU A 7 4.57 15.20 -11.21
C LEU A 7 3.42 15.47 -12.17
N LYS A 8 3.70 15.51 -13.48
CA LYS A 8 2.68 15.65 -14.53
C LYS A 8 2.66 14.39 -15.37
N LEU A 9 1.55 13.66 -15.29
CA LEU A 9 1.35 12.38 -15.98
C LEU A 9 -0.04 12.36 -16.63
N PRO A 10 -0.23 11.63 -17.75
CA PRO A 10 -1.56 11.31 -18.26
C PRO A 10 -2.41 10.60 -17.20
N LYS A 11 -3.72 10.91 -17.14
CA LYS A 11 -4.66 10.30 -16.17
C LYS A 11 -4.59 8.78 -16.13
N MET A 12 -4.46 8.13 -17.29
CA MET A 12 -4.33 6.67 -17.38
C MET A 12 -3.06 6.13 -16.67
N MET A 13 -1.93 6.85 -16.75
CA MET A 13 -0.71 6.45 -16.04
C MET A 13 -0.87 6.63 -14.53
N VAL A 14 -1.57 7.67 -14.09
CA VAL A 14 -1.88 7.87 -12.66
C VAL A 14 -2.76 6.73 -12.15
N GLY A 15 -3.77 6.31 -12.92
CA GLY A 15 -4.58 5.13 -12.58
C GLY A 15 -3.74 3.87 -12.39
N GLN A 16 -2.81 3.58 -13.31
CA GLN A 16 -1.92 2.42 -13.19
C GLN A 16 -0.98 2.48 -11.97
N ILE A 17 -0.56 3.68 -11.55
CA ILE A 17 0.21 3.86 -10.32
C ILE A 17 -0.66 3.51 -9.11
N ILE A 18 -1.91 4.01 -9.06
CA ILE A 18 -2.86 3.69 -7.98
C ILE A 18 -3.10 2.18 -7.92
N ASP A 19 -3.35 1.53 -9.06
CA ASP A 19 -3.57 0.08 -9.13
C ASP A 19 -2.38 -0.69 -8.52
N GLY A 20 -1.15 -0.33 -8.90
CA GLY A 20 0.05 -0.95 -8.34
C GLY A 20 0.24 -0.69 -6.84
N LEU A 21 -0.10 0.51 -6.36
CA LEU A 21 -0.05 0.85 -4.93
C LEU A 21 -1.09 0.06 -4.12
N ARG A 22 -2.29 -0.16 -4.67
CA ARG A 22 -3.34 -0.99 -4.05
C ARG A 22 -2.89 -2.45 -3.91
N GLU A 23 -2.23 -3.00 -4.92
CA GLU A 23 -1.65 -4.35 -4.81
C GLU A 23 -0.57 -4.44 -3.73
N ARG A 24 0.32 -3.43 -3.64
CA ARG A 24 1.31 -3.37 -2.55
C ARG A 24 0.66 -3.25 -1.18
N GLN A 25 -0.39 -2.43 -1.05
CA GLN A 25 -1.17 -2.32 0.17
C GLN A 25 -1.78 -3.67 0.57
N LYS A 26 -2.40 -4.39 -0.38
CA LYS A 26 -3.00 -5.71 -0.15
C LYS A 26 -1.99 -6.70 0.41
N VAL A 27 -0.77 -6.74 -0.14
CA VAL A 27 0.31 -7.61 0.35
C VAL A 27 0.64 -7.32 1.82
N TRP A 28 0.71 -6.05 2.22
CA TRP A 28 0.98 -5.69 3.62
C TRP A 28 -0.17 -6.04 4.57
N LEU A 29 -1.42 -5.92 4.11
CA LEU A 29 -2.57 -6.37 4.89
C LEU A 29 -2.56 -7.89 5.10
N MET A 30 -2.24 -8.66 4.07
CA MET A 30 -2.09 -10.12 4.15
C MET A 30 -0.90 -10.52 5.03
N THR A 31 0.21 -9.78 4.95
CA THR A 31 1.36 -9.96 5.84
C THR A 31 0.96 -9.75 7.30
N ALA A 32 0.17 -8.72 7.60
CA ALA A 32 -0.34 -8.48 8.94
C ALA A 32 -1.26 -9.62 9.41
N GLU A 33 -2.21 -10.05 8.58
CA GLU A 33 -3.11 -11.17 8.87
C GLU A 33 -2.33 -12.45 9.19
N PHE A 34 -1.32 -12.77 8.38
CA PHE A 34 -0.45 -13.91 8.61
C PHE A 34 0.30 -13.81 9.95
N MET A 35 0.84 -12.63 10.27
CA MET A 35 1.55 -12.42 11.54
C MET A 35 0.64 -12.59 12.76
N GLU A 36 -0.67 -12.30 12.63
CA GLU A 36 -1.64 -12.45 13.72
C GLU A 36 -2.20 -13.87 13.86
N THR A 37 -2.42 -14.54 12.73
CA THR A 37 -3.20 -15.79 12.69
C THR A 37 -2.38 -17.01 12.29
N GLY A 38 -1.21 -16.82 11.70
CA GLY A 38 -0.38 -17.88 11.10
C GLY A 38 -0.89 -18.39 9.75
N THR A 39 -1.95 -17.79 9.18
CA THR A 39 -2.57 -18.21 7.92
C THR A 39 -3.02 -17.00 7.08
N THR A 40 -3.25 -17.22 5.79
CA THR A 40 -3.89 -16.24 4.89
C THR A 40 -4.94 -16.94 4.03
N GLU A 41 -5.99 -16.23 3.62
CA GLU A 41 -7.06 -16.81 2.79
C GLU A 41 -6.58 -17.18 1.37
N GLU A 42 -5.63 -16.43 0.81
CA GLU A 42 -5.07 -16.65 -0.52
C GLU A 42 -3.57 -16.94 -0.46
N PRO A 43 -3.00 -17.71 -1.42
CA PRO A 43 -1.56 -17.78 -1.60
C PRO A 43 -1.01 -16.38 -1.87
N CYS A 44 -0.19 -15.87 -0.95
CA CYS A 44 0.37 -14.53 -1.03
C CYS A 44 1.84 -14.53 -0.66
N ILE A 45 2.52 -13.45 -1.04
CA ILE A 45 3.88 -13.16 -0.57
C ILE A 45 3.72 -12.52 0.81
N ILE A 46 4.43 -13.07 1.80
CA ILE A 46 4.54 -12.46 3.12
C ILE A 46 5.82 -11.63 3.14
N GLU A 47 5.68 -10.34 3.40
CA GLU A 47 6.81 -9.41 3.47
C GLU A 47 7.55 -9.54 4.80
N GLU A 48 8.81 -9.12 4.80
CA GLU A 48 9.63 -9.12 6.00
C GLU A 48 9.27 -7.92 6.90
N CYS A 49 8.78 -8.21 8.10
CA CYS A 49 8.56 -7.22 9.16
C CYS A 49 8.66 -7.87 10.54
N SER A 50 8.72 -7.05 11.57
CA SER A 50 8.92 -7.47 12.96
C SER A 50 7.63 -7.98 13.61
N ASN A 51 6.48 -7.44 13.22
CA ASN A 51 5.17 -7.80 13.75
C ASN A 51 4.02 -7.30 12.85
N ALA A 52 2.79 -7.69 13.20
CA ALA A 52 1.58 -7.30 12.50
C ALA A 52 1.31 -5.78 12.52
N ASP A 53 1.63 -5.08 13.61
CA ASP A 53 1.41 -3.63 13.72
C ASP A 53 2.31 -2.84 12.75
N GLU A 54 3.54 -3.29 12.53
CA GLU A 54 4.44 -2.74 11.52
C GLU A 54 3.83 -2.91 10.12
N ALA A 55 3.36 -4.11 9.78
CA ALA A 55 2.72 -4.38 8.50
C ALA A 55 1.45 -3.52 8.29
N LYS A 56 0.60 -3.40 9.32
CA LYS A 56 -0.59 -2.53 9.31
C LYS A 56 -0.23 -1.06 9.11
N SER A 57 0.83 -0.60 9.78
CA SER A 57 1.31 0.78 9.64
C SER A 57 1.77 1.06 8.21
N ILE A 58 2.49 0.12 7.59
CA ILE A 58 2.92 0.26 6.19
C ILE A 58 1.71 0.24 5.24
N ALA A 59 0.73 -0.65 5.45
CA ALA A 59 -0.50 -0.66 4.66
C ALA A 59 -1.28 0.67 4.79
N ALA A 60 -1.29 1.28 5.97
CA ALA A 60 -1.90 2.59 6.20
C ALA A 60 -1.15 3.72 5.48
N TYR A 61 0.18 3.66 5.39
CA TYR A 61 0.95 4.61 4.58
C TYR A 61 0.61 4.51 3.09
N TYR A 62 0.42 3.30 2.55
CA TYR A 62 -0.07 3.15 1.18
C TYR A 62 -1.46 3.75 1.00
N GLU A 63 -2.38 3.55 1.95
CA GLU A 63 -3.70 4.17 1.94
C GLU A 63 -3.62 5.70 1.88
N GLU A 64 -2.76 6.30 2.69
CA GLU A 64 -2.55 7.75 2.71
C GLU A 64 -2.05 8.26 1.36
N ILE A 65 -1.03 7.61 0.79
CA ILE A 65 -0.48 7.97 -0.53
C ILE A 65 -1.57 7.89 -1.60
N ILE A 66 -2.34 6.79 -1.63
CA ILE A 66 -3.37 6.58 -2.65
C ILE A 66 -4.45 7.65 -2.53
N ASN A 67 -4.95 7.93 -1.33
CA ASN A 67 -5.94 8.97 -1.10
C ASN A 67 -5.45 10.35 -1.56
N GLU A 68 -4.17 10.67 -1.32
CA GLU A 68 -3.60 11.95 -1.74
C GLU A 68 -3.47 12.06 -3.26
N ILE A 69 -3.19 10.96 -3.96
CA ILE A 69 -3.19 10.94 -5.44
C ILE A 69 -4.63 11.05 -5.97
N GLU A 70 -5.58 10.28 -5.42
CA GLU A 70 -6.98 10.25 -5.85
C GLU A 70 -7.67 11.61 -5.71
N ARG A 71 -7.33 12.39 -4.69
CA ARG A 71 -7.83 13.78 -4.51
C ARG A 71 -7.42 14.74 -5.63
N GLN A 72 -6.43 14.39 -6.45
CA GLN A 72 -5.91 15.24 -7.52
C GLN A 72 -6.48 14.90 -8.91
N ILE A 73 -7.36 13.90 -9.02
CA ILE A 73 -7.89 13.34 -10.28
C ILE A 73 -9.34 13.77 -10.54
#